data_AF-A0A1Y1NBW6-F1
#
_entry.id   AF-A0A1Y1NBW6-F1
#
_cell.length_a   1.000
_cell.length_b   1.000
_cell.length_c   1.000
_cell.angle_alpha   90.00
_cell.angle_beta   90.00
_cell.angle_gamma   90.00
#
_symmetry.space_group_name_H-M   'P 1'
#
loop_
_entity.id
_entity.type
_entity.pdbx_description
1 polymer ?
#
loop_
_entity_poly.entity_id
_entity_poly.type
_entity_poly.pdbx_seq_one_letter_code
_entity_poly.pdbx_strand_id
1 'polypeptide(L)'
;MGTYNGRRPKFLFTHFLVLLIIMMFVLTVILTFTLLTTDHCKCHSSELLAAKQFNRIQPSRHAALYKLAVLVPFRDRFEELLIFAPYIHKFLNNQNVDHTIFILNQIDGYRFNRASLINVGYLHTKDNYDYIAMHDVDLLPLNTNLSYAYPKQQPFHIAAPHLHPRYHYEKFVGGILLVNR
;
A
#
# COMPACT_ATOMS: atom_id res chain seq x y z
N MET A 1 75.90 25.90 -19.95
CA MET A 1 75.21 25.70 -18.66
C MET A 1 73.97 26.59 -18.65
N GLY A 2 72.79 26.03 -18.96
CA GLY A 2 71.53 26.79 -18.98
C GLY A 2 70.50 26.06 -18.13
N THR A 3 70.09 26.66 -17.01
CA THR A 3 69.11 26.11 -16.08
C THR A 3 67.69 26.45 -16.56
N TYR A 4 66.96 25.45 -17.05
CA TYR A 4 65.55 25.58 -17.41
C TYR A 4 64.68 25.48 -16.14
N ASN A 5 64.14 26.61 -15.67
CA ASN A 5 63.33 26.67 -14.46
C ASN A 5 61.83 26.57 -14.83
N GLY A 6 61.34 25.34 -15.03
CA GLY A 6 59.95 25.07 -15.37
C GLY A 6 59.02 25.05 -14.15
N ARG A 7 58.44 26.20 -13.78
CA ARG A 7 57.31 26.22 -12.84
C ARG A 7 56.08 25.56 -13.49
N ARG A 8 55.76 24.33 -13.09
CA ARG A 8 54.50 23.66 -13.50
C ARG A 8 53.29 24.47 -12.97
N PRO A 9 52.24 24.71 -13.78
CA PRO A 9 51.11 25.57 -13.39
C PRO A 9 50.14 24.82 -12.48
N LYS A 10 50.52 24.61 -11.21
CA LYS A 10 49.64 23.99 -10.19
C LYS A 10 48.33 24.77 -10.00
N PHE A 11 48.38 26.09 -10.20
CA PHE A 11 47.25 27.01 -10.07
C PHE A 11 46.16 26.78 -11.13
N LEU A 12 46.56 26.42 -12.35
CA LEU A 12 45.63 26.15 -13.45
C LEU A 12 44.86 24.84 -13.22
N PHE A 13 45.52 23.82 -12.68
CA PHE A 13 44.92 22.53 -12.37
C PHE A 13 43.91 22.62 -11.21
N THR A 14 44.22 23.37 -10.15
CA THR A 14 43.29 23.58 -9.04
C THR A 14 42.05 24.36 -9.45
N HIS A 15 42.20 25.41 -10.28
CA HIS A 15 41.04 26.14 -10.81
C HIS A 15 40.19 25.27 -11.74
N PHE A 16 40.83 24.47 -12.60
CA PHE A 16 40.12 23.51 -13.44
C PHE A 16 39.33 22.49 -12.62
N LEU A 17 39.92 21.92 -11.57
CA LEU A 17 39.26 20.96 -10.68
C LEU A 17 38.06 21.59 -9.95
N VAL A 18 38.23 22.81 -9.42
CA VAL A 18 37.15 23.54 -8.73
C VAL A 18 36.01 23.86 -9.70
N LEU A 19 36.31 24.29 -10.92
CA LEU A 19 35.29 24.52 -11.96
C LEU A 19 34.54 23.23 -12.32
N LEU A 20 35.23 22.10 -12.39
CA LEU A 20 34.63 20.81 -12.71
C LEU A 20 33.69 20.34 -11.60
N ILE A 21 34.07 20.50 -10.33
CA ILE A 21 33.22 20.19 -9.17
C ILE A 21 31.98 21.09 -9.14
N ILE A 22 32.14 22.40 -9.36
CA ILE A 22 31.01 23.33 -9.42
C ILE A 22 30.06 22.95 -10.56
N MET A 23 30.60 22.62 -11.74
CA MET A 23 29.80 22.21 -12.88
C MET A 23 29.00 20.92 -12.58
N MET A 24 29.63 19.92 -11.96
CA MET A 24 28.94 18.69 -11.56
C MET A 24 27.86 18.95 -10.53
N PHE A 25 28.12 19.79 -9.51
CA PHE A 25 27.12 20.16 -8.51
C PHE A 25 25.91 20.86 -9.15
N VAL A 26 26.15 21.84 -10.03
CA VAL A 26 25.08 22.53 -10.76
C VAL A 26 24.28 21.57 -11.63
N LEU A 27 24.94 20.65 -12.34
CA LEU A 27 24.27 19.63 -13.15
C LEU A 27 23.40 18.70 -12.30
N THR A 28 23.87 18.29 -11.11
CA THR A 28 23.06 17.48 -10.20
C THR A 28 21.86 18.23 -9.64
N VAL A 29 22.01 19.51 -9.30
CA VAL A 29 20.90 20.35 -8.84
C VAL A 29 19.86 20.56 -9.94
N ILE A 30 20.30 20.80 -11.18
CA ILE A 30 19.39 20.92 -12.33
C ILE A 30 18.69 19.58 -12.57
N LEU A 31 19.42 18.46 -12.58
CA LEU A 31 18.83 17.14 -12.84
C LEU A 31 17.80 16.78 -11.75
N THR A 32 18.12 16.99 -10.48
CA THR A 32 17.18 16.75 -9.37
C THR A 32 15.98 17.68 -9.44
N PHE A 33 16.15 18.95 -9.77
CA PHE A 33 15.03 19.88 -9.97
C PHE A 33 14.16 19.49 -11.16
N THR A 34 14.76 19.03 -12.28
CA THR A 34 14.01 18.51 -13.43
C THR A 34 13.26 17.23 -13.11
N LEU A 35 13.87 16.31 -12.33
CA LEU A 35 13.22 15.07 -11.88
C LEU A 35 12.05 15.36 -10.93
N LEU A 36 12.25 16.28 -9.98
CA LEU A 36 11.21 16.75 -9.03
C LEU A 36 10.08 17.54 -9.73
N THR A 37 10.35 18.19 -10.86
CA THR A 37 9.32 18.91 -11.63
C THR A 37 8.65 18.04 -12.69
N THR A 38 9.25 16.92 -13.10
CA THR A 38 8.59 15.90 -13.93
C THR A 38 7.57 15.06 -13.18
N ASP A 39 7.51 15.13 -11.85
CA ASP A 39 6.40 14.60 -11.04
C ASP A 39 5.12 15.46 -11.13
N HIS A 40 4.96 16.23 -12.22
CA HIS A 40 3.65 16.71 -12.65
C HIS A 40 2.78 15.51 -13.05
N CYS A 41 2.18 14.90 -12.02
CA CYS A 41 1.06 14.01 -12.13
C CYS A 41 -0.04 14.74 -12.91
N LYS A 42 -0.15 14.46 -14.21
CA LYS A 42 -1.36 14.72 -14.99
C LYS A 42 -2.42 13.71 -14.52
N CYS A 43 -2.94 13.91 -13.31
CA CYS A 43 -4.25 13.37 -13.00
C CYS A 43 -5.25 14.10 -13.89
N HIS A 44 -5.83 13.37 -14.83
CA HIS A 44 -6.93 13.83 -15.66
C HIS A 44 -8.15 14.11 -14.77
N SER A 45 -8.20 15.29 -14.17
CA SER A 45 -9.27 15.76 -13.28
C SER A 45 -10.53 16.22 -14.03
N SER A 46 -10.73 15.74 -15.26
CA SER A 46 -11.84 16.12 -16.15
C SER A 46 -12.90 15.04 -16.36
N GLU A 47 -12.77 13.83 -15.80
CA GLU A 47 -13.86 12.83 -15.79
C GLU A 47 -14.78 12.91 -14.57
N LEU A 48 -14.38 13.59 -13.49
CA LEU A 48 -15.18 13.68 -12.25
C LEU A 48 -16.38 14.64 -12.34
N LEU A 49 -16.39 15.54 -13.33
CA LEU A 49 -17.52 16.44 -13.58
C LEU A 49 -18.54 15.84 -14.57
N ALA A 50 -18.12 14.90 -15.43
CA ALA A 50 -19.02 14.18 -16.33
C ALA A 50 -19.79 13.04 -15.63
N ALA A 51 -19.19 12.41 -14.60
CA ALA A 51 -19.84 11.37 -13.81
C ALA A 51 -20.95 11.89 -12.89
N LYS A 52 -21.08 13.21 -12.68
CA LYS A 52 -22.09 13.81 -11.81
C LYS A 52 -23.46 13.97 -12.49
N GLN A 53 -23.56 13.62 -13.78
CA GLN A 53 -24.74 13.85 -14.60
C GLN A 53 -25.25 12.58 -15.31
N PHE A 54 -24.77 11.39 -14.89
CA PHE A 54 -25.42 10.14 -15.25
C PHE A 54 -26.51 9.82 -14.21
N ASN A 55 -27.71 10.29 -14.56
CA ASN A 55 -29.03 9.83 -14.11
C ASN A 55 -29.12 9.09 -12.76
N ARG A 56 -29.91 9.71 -11.87
CA ARG A 56 -30.72 9.05 -10.85
C ARG A 56 -31.59 7.93 -11.48
N ILE A 57 -30.99 6.80 -11.81
CA ILE A 57 -31.67 5.52 -11.77
C ILE A 57 -31.30 5.01 -10.38
N GLN A 58 -32.25 5.09 -9.44
CA GLN A 58 -32.07 4.62 -8.08
C GLN A 58 -31.46 3.19 -8.14
N PRO A 59 -30.17 3.00 -7.80
CA PRO A 59 -29.71 1.65 -7.55
C PRO A 59 -30.48 1.22 -6.31
N SER A 60 -31.14 0.05 -6.40
CA SER A 60 -31.85 -0.59 -5.30
C SER A 60 -31.18 -0.32 -3.95
N ARG A 61 -31.95 0.21 -3.00
CA ARG A 61 -31.56 0.60 -1.63
C ARG A 61 -31.07 -0.58 -0.75
N HIS A 62 -30.11 -1.37 -1.24
CA HIS A 62 -29.58 -2.56 -0.56
C HIS A 62 -28.04 -2.61 -0.53
N ALA A 63 -27.34 -1.54 -0.93
CA ALA A 63 -25.90 -1.37 -0.77
C ALA A 63 -25.67 -0.11 0.10
N ALA A 64 -25.07 -0.12 1.28
CA ALA A 64 -24.36 -1.14 2.05
C ALA A 64 -24.97 -1.27 3.46
N LEU A 65 -25.38 -2.47 3.85
CA LEU A 65 -25.90 -2.74 5.21
C LEU A 65 -24.80 -2.89 6.26
N TYR A 66 -23.57 -3.22 5.83
CA TYR A 66 -22.47 -3.54 6.74
C TYR A 66 -21.15 -3.01 6.20
N LYS A 67 -20.37 -2.37 7.07
CA LYS A 67 -19.06 -1.77 6.79
C LYS A 67 -17.93 -2.66 7.28
N LEU A 68 -16.99 -2.97 6.39
CA LEU A 68 -15.85 -3.85 6.63
C LEU A 68 -14.60 -3.08 7.06
N ALA A 69 -13.98 -3.49 8.16
CA ALA A 69 -12.60 -3.11 8.48
C ALA A 69 -11.63 -4.22 8.04
N VAL A 70 -10.81 -3.96 7.03
CA VAL A 70 -9.73 -4.87 6.62
C VAL A 70 -8.52 -4.58 7.49
N LEU A 71 -8.21 -5.48 8.43
CA LEU A 71 -7.14 -5.34 9.40
C LEU A 71 -5.89 -6.09 8.92
N VAL A 72 -4.85 -5.32 8.57
CA VAL A 72 -3.62 -5.84 7.96
C VAL A 72 -2.46 -5.68 8.94
N PRO A 73 -2.05 -6.76 9.65
CA PRO A 73 -0.89 -6.74 10.53
C PRO A 73 0.37 -6.58 9.68
N PHE A 74 1.21 -5.60 10.02
CA PHE A 74 2.27 -5.14 9.12
C PHE A 74 3.59 -4.82 9.84
N ARG A 75 4.69 -5.20 9.20
CA ARG A 75 6.06 -4.74 9.48
C ARG A 75 6.95 -5.10 8.28
N ASP A 76 7.73 -4.15 7.77
CA ASP A 76 8.79 -4.36 6.78
C ASP A 76 8.36 -5.20 5.56
N ARG A 77 7.17 -4.91 5.02
CA ARG A 77 6.54 -5.59 3.85
C ARG A 77 6.04 -4.59 2.82
N PHE A 78 6.81 -3.53 2.59
CA PHE A 78 6.35 -2.37 1.81
C PHE A 78 6.03 -2.73 0.37
N GLU A 79 6.84 -3.58 -0.27
CA GLU A 79 6.59 -4.05 -1.64
C GLU A 79 5.29 -4.83 -1.76
N GLU A 80 5.01 -5.72 -0.81
CA GLU A 80 3.73 -6.44 -0.75
C GLU A 80 2.56 -5.47 -0.54
N LEU A 81 2.72 -4.47 0.33
CA LEU A 81 1.69 -3.46 0.59
C LEU A 81 1.34 -2.64 -0.65
N LEU A 82 2.34 -2.26 -1.45
CA LEU A 82 2.15 -1.50 -2.70
C LEU A 82 1.26 -2.25 -3.69
N ILE A 83 1.35 -3.58 -3.72
CA ILE A 83 0.51 -4.42 -4.56
C ILE A 83 -0.86 -4.65 -3.89
N PHE A 84 -0.84 -4.96 -2.60
CA PHE A 84 -1.99 -5.36 -1.80
C PHE A 84 -3.09 -4.31 -1.76
N ALA A 85 -2.77 -3.08 -1.35
CA ALA A 85 -3.77 -2.06 -1.08
C ALA A 85 -4.63 -1.72 -2.32
N PRO A 86 -4.07 -1.41 -3.50
CA PRO A 86 -4.88 -1.14 -4.68
C PRO A 86 -5.62 -2.38 -5.19
N TYR A 87 -5.00 -3.57 -5.08
CA TYR A 87 -5.63 -4.83 -5.50
C TYR A 87 -6.89 -5.14 -4.68
N ILE A 88 -6.76 -5.16 -3.35
CA ILE A 88 -7.86 -5.47 -2.44
C ILE A 88 -8.95 -4.41 -2.52
N HIS A 89 -8.59 -3.13 -2.60
CA HIS A 89 -9.57 -2.07 -2.76
C HIS A 89 -10.43 -2.27 -4.02
N LYS A 90 -9.80 -2.56 -5.15
CA LYS A 90 -10.52 -2.87 -6.41
C LYS A 90 -11.36 -4.15 -6.28
N PHE A 91 -10.80 -5.20 -5.69
CA PHE A 91 -11.48 -6.48 -5.50
C PHE A 91 -12.78 -6.32 -4.68
N LEU A 92 -12.73 -5.57 -3.57
CA LEU A 92 -13.87 -5.32 -2.70
C LEU A 92 -14.90 -4.36 -3.32
N ASN A 93 -14.46 -3.33 -4.05
CA ASN A 93 -15.36 -2.46 -4.80
C ASN A 93 -16.15 -3.23 -5.86
N ASN A 94 -15.52 -4.19 -6.56
CA ASN A 94 -16.21 -5.04 -7.53
C ASN A 94 -17.28 -5.94 -6.88
N GLN A 95 -17.17 -6.20 -5.57
CA GLN A 95 -18.18 -6.93 -4.79
C GLN A 95 -19.20 -6.02 -4.12
N ASN A 96 -19.16 -4.70 -4.35
CA ASN A 96 -19.98 -3.70 -3.68
C ASN A 96 -19.89 -3.74 -2.14
N VAL A 97 -18.70 -4.03 -1.61
CA VAL A 97 -18.44 -4.05 -0.16
C VAL A 97 -17.96 -2.67 0.28
N ASP A 98 -18.69 -2.01 1.20
CA ASP A 98 -18.20 -0.81 1.88
C ASP A 98 -17.09 -1.19 2.86
N HIS A 99 -15.89 -0.62 2.66
CA HIS A 99 -14.70 -1.06 3.38
C HIS A 99 -13.69 0.04 3.64
N THR A 100 -12.82 -0.19 4.62
CA THR A 100 -11.61 0.60 4.85
C THR A 100 -10.46 -0.32 5.24
N ILE A 101 -9.28 -0.05 4.67
CA ILE A 101 -8.07 -0.84 4.91
C ILE A 101 -7.24 -0.17 6.00
N PHE A 102 -6.96 -0.91 7.08
CA PHE A 102 -6.16 -0.48 8.22
C PHE A 102 -4.84 -1.22 8.24
N ILE A 103 -3.74 -0.49 8.02
CA ILE A 103 -2.38 -1.02 8.13
C ILE A 103 -1.92 -0.88 9.57
N LEU A 104 -1.78 -2.02 10.24
CA LEU A 104 -1.45 -2.12 11.66
C LEU A 104 0.06 -2.31 11.79
N ASN A 105 0.79 -1.21 11.69
CA ASN A 105 2.25 -1.18 11.64
C ASN A 105 2.88 -1.36 13.04
N GLN A 106 3.65 -2.43 13.24
CA GLN A 106 4.36 -2.68 14.50
C GLN A 106 5.76 -2.06 14.48
N ILE A 107 5.93 -0.94 15.17
CA ILE A 107 7.17 -0.14 15.14
C ILE A 107 8.18 -0.47 16.26
N ASP A 108 7.78 -1.25 17.27
CA ASP A 108 8.68 -1.65 18.36
C ASP A 108 9.72 -2.70 17.91
N GLY A 109 10.77 -2.88 18.71
CA GLY A 109 11.83 -3.86 18.45
C GLY A 109 11.50 -5.30 18.85
N TYR A 110 10.30 -5.60 19.34
CA TYR A 110 9.95 -6.97 19.75
C TYR A 110 9.67 -7.86 18.55
N ARG A 111 9.55 -9.17 18.77
CA ARG A 111 9.09 -10.10 17.73
C ARG A 111 7.73 -9.67 17.19
N PHE A 112 7.53 -9.83 15.88
CA PHE A 112 6.27 -9.52 15.23
C PHE A 112 5.12 -10.31 15.88
N ASN A 113 4.07 -9.61 16.32
CA ASN A 113 2.93 -10.16 17.01
C ASN A 113 1.64 -9.87 16.23
N ARG A 114 1.39 -10.70 15.23
CA ARG A 114 0.21 -10.65 14.36
C ARG A 114 -1.10 -10.52 15.14
N ALA A 115 -1.32 -11.39 16.13
CA ALA A 115 -2.57 -11.46 16.88
C ALA A 115 -2.80 -10.19 17.72
N SER A 116 -1.75 -9.68 18.38
CA SER A 116 -1.84 -8.43 19.14
C SER A 116 -2.19 -7.24 18.25
N LEU A 117 -1.61 -7.15 17.04
CA LEU A 117 -1.94 -6.08 16.09
C LEU A 117 -3.40 -6.14 15.68
N ILE A 118 -3.91 -7.33 15.34
CA ILE A 118 -5.32 -7.54 15.04
C ILE A 118 -6.21 -7.06 16.20
N ASN A 119 -5.86 -7.39 17.45
CA ASN A 119 -6.62 -6.94 18.61
C ASN A 119 -6.64 -5.41 18.74
N VAL A 120 -5.51 -4.74 18.49
CA VAL A 120 -5.43 -3.27 18.44
C VAL A 120 -6.35 -2.71 17.35
N GLY A 121 -6.29 -3.28 16.13
CA GLY A 121 -7.15 -2.88 15.02
C GLY A 121 -8.64 -3.11 15.30
N TYR A 122 -8.98 -4.23 15.94
CA TYR A 122 -10.35 -4.52 16.36
C TYR A 122 -10.87 -3.46 17.33
N LEU A 123 -10.09 -3.12 18.37
CA LEU A 123 -10.45 -2.11 19.35
C LEU A 123 -10.58 -0.72 18.72
N HIS A 124 -9.71 -0.37 17.77
CA HIS A 124 -9.74 0.92 17.08
C HIS A 124 -10.97 1.08 16.17
N THR A 125 -11.43 -0.01 15.56
CA THR A 125 -12.53 0.02 14.58
C THR A 125 -13.88 -0.29 15.19
N LYS A 126 -13.95 -0.60 16.50
CA LYS A 126 -15.12 -1.26 17.10
C LYS A 126 -16.45 -0.53 17.00
N ASP A 127 -16.40 0.79 17.07
CA ASP A 127 -17.61 1.60 17.16
C ASP A 127 -18.13 2.03 15.77
N ASN A 128 -17.35 1.80 14.70
CA ASN A 128 -17.60 2.41 13.38
C ASN A 128 -17.73 1.41 12.22
N TYR A 129 -17.53 0.12 12.48
CA TYR A 129 -17.52 -0.96 11.46
C TYR A 129 -18.31 -2.14 12.00
N ASP A 130 -18.95 -2.93 11.14
CA ASP A 130 -19.82 -4.02 11.57
C ASP A 130 -19.09 -5.37 11.68
N TYR A 131 -18.01 -5.53 10.93
CA TYR A 131 -17.22 -6.75 10.86
C TYR A 131 -15.79 -6.46 10.42
N ILE A 132 -14.90 -7.43 10.67
CA ILE A 132 -13.48 -7.34 10.36
C ILE A 132 -13.06 -8.45 9.40
N ALA A 133 -12.05 -8.16 8.59
CA ALA A 133 -11.26 -9.17 7.89
C ALA A 133 -9.82 -9.10 8.42
N MET A 134 -9.37 -10.16 9.09
CA MET A 134 -7.97 -10.32 9.45
C MET A 134 -7.23 -10.79 8.21
N HIS A 135 -6.34 -9.97 7.66
CA HIS A 135 -5.82 -10.18 6.32
C HIS A 135 -4.30 -10.08 6.27
N ASP A 136 -3.63 -11.17 5.86
CA ASP A 136 -2.19 -11.12 5.59
C ASP A 136 -1.92 -10.28 4.34
N VAL A 137 -0.88 -9.44 4.38
CA VAL A 137 -0.54 -8.48 3.30
C VAL A 137 -0.06 -9.18 2.01
N ASP A 138 0.40 -10.42 2.12
CA ASP A 138 0.97 -11.22 1.03
C ASP A 138 -0.02 -12.22 0.41
N LEU A 139 -1.28 -12.22 0.85
CA LEU A 139 -2.34 -13.03 0.27
C LEU A 139 -3.26 -12.17 -0.59
N LEU A 140 -3.45 -12.56 -1.86
CA LEU A 140 -4.37 -11.90 -2.78
C LEU A 140 -5.41 -12.92 -3.28
N PRO A 141 -6.72 -12.65 -3.14
CA PRO A 141 -7.76 -13.55 -3.62
C PRO A 141 -7.83 -13.52 -5.16
N LEU A 142 -7.38 -14.61 -5.79
CA LEU A 142 -7.40 -14.72 -7.27
C LEU A 142 -8.78 -15.06 -7.82
N ASN A 143 -9.60 -15.78 -7.05
CA ASN A 143 -10.95 -16.18 -7.44
C ASN A 143 -11.95 -15.10 -7.00
N THR A 144 -12.61 -14.46 -7.97
CA THR A 144 -13.62 -13.42 -7.73
C THR A 144 -14.86 -13.92 -6.99
N ASN A 145 -15.07 -15.23 -6.92
CA ASN A 145 -16.16 -15.84 -6.17
C ASN A 145 -15.90 -15.92 -4.65
N LEU A 146 -14.68 -15.59 -4.19
CA LEU A 146 -14.38 -15.50 -2.76
C LEU A 146 -15.05 -14.25 -2.17
N SER A 147 -16.15 -14.48 -1.46
CA SER A 147 -16.97 -13.40 -0.92
C SER A 147 -16.37 -12.78 0.34
N TYR A 148 -16.31 -11.46 0.37
CA TYR A 148 -16.00 -10.67 1.56
C TYR A 148 -17.25 -10.12 2.23
N ALA A 149 -18.44 -10.65 1.93
CA ALA A 149 -19.69 -10.19 2.52
C ALA A 149 -19.76 -10.45 4.04
N TYR A 150 -20.65 -9.72 4.71
CA TYR A 150 -20.87 -9.83 6.15
C TYR A 150 -21.16 -11.27 6.60
N PRO A 151 -20.34 -11.87 7.47
CA PRO A 151 -20.53 -13.23 7.95
C PRO A 151 -21.64 -13.27 9.01
N LYS A 152 -22.87 -13.65 8.63
CA LYS A 152 -24.03 -13.58 9.54
C LYS A 152 -24.02 -14.58 10.70
N GLN A 153 -23.57 -15.81 10.46
CA GLN A 153 -23.80 -16.95 11.37
C GLN A 153 -22.53 -17.40 12.09
N GLN A 154 -21.40 -17.41 11.39
CA GLN A 154 -20.13 -17.92 11.90
C GLN A 154 -18.96 -17.20 11.23
N PRO A 155 -17.77 -17.20 11.84
CA PRO A 155 -16.55 -16.76 11.18
C PRO A 155 -16.39 -17.43 9.81
N PHE A 156 -15.96 -16.65 8.82
CA PHE A 156 -15.79 -17.12 7.45
C PHE A 156 -14.32 -17.11 7.05
N HIS A 157 -13.75 -18.30 6.89
CA HIS A 157 -12.34 -18.48 6.55
C HIS A 157 -12.15 -18.50 5.04
N ILE A 158 -11.80 -17.35 4.47
CA ILE A 158 -11.59 -17.19 3.01
C ILE A 158 -10.36 -17.97 2.55
N ALA A 159 -9.26 -17.91 3.31
CA ALA A 159 -8.03 -18.62 3.00
C ALA A 159 -8.04 -20.05 3.57
N ALA A 160 -9.15 -20.77 3.33
CA ALA A 160 -9.37 -22.13 3.83
C ALA A 160 -8.19 -23.07 3.49
N PRO A 161 -7.96 -24.15 4.26
CA PRO A 161 -6.81 -25.03 4.07
C PRO A 161 -6.69 -25.61 2.64
N HIS A 162 -7.81 -25.84 1.97
CA HIS A 162 -7.86 -26.34 0.58
C HIS A 162 -7.59 -25.25 -0.49
N LEU A 163 -7.52 -23.98 -0.08
CA LEU A 163 -7.25 -22.82 -0.93
C LEU A 163 -5.93 -22.13 -0.57
N HIS A 164 -5.37 -22.39 0.62
CA HIS A 164 -4.15 -21.74 1.07
C HIS A 164 -2.92 -22.30 0.34
N PRO A 165 -2.00 -21.47 -0.16
CA PRO A 165 -0.87 -21.94 -0.98
C PRO A 165 0.14 -22.82 -0.22
N ARG A 166 0.08 -22.86 1.12
CA ARG A 166 1.08 -23.53 1.97
C ARG A 166 0.54 -24.43 3.08
N TYR A 167 -0.66 -24.18 3.60
CA TYR A 167 -1.12 -24.78 4.85
C TYR A 167 -2.43 -25.51 4.59
N HIS A 168 -2.39 -26.83 4.69
CA HIS A 168 -3.48 -27.71 4.24
C HIS A 168 -4.09 -28.55 5.37
N TYR A 169 -3.73 -28.27 6.63
CA TYR A 169 -4.24 -29.03 7.78
C TYR A 169 -5.61 -28.50 8.23
N GLU A 170 -6.46 -29.41 8.71
CA GLU A 170 -7.90 -29.16 8.96
C GLU A 170 -8.19 -27.97 9.88
N LYS A 171 -7.37 -27.79 10.93
CA LYS A 171 -7.55 -26.74 11.95
C LYS A 171 -6.84 -25.42 11.62
N PHE A 172 -6.39 -25.22 10.38
CA PHE A 172 -5.73 -23.97 9.98
C PHE A 172 -6.76 -22.84 9.84
N VAL A 173 -6.50 -21.71 10.50
CA VAL A 173 -7.37 -20.51 10.51
C VAL A 173 -6.58 -19.22 10.23
N GLY A 174 -5.41 -19.34 9.57
CA GLY A 174 -4.55 -18.22 9.20
C GLY A 174 -4.92 -17.59 7.86
N GLY A 175 -4.14 -16.60 7.40
CA GLY A 175 -4.36 -15.93 6.13
C GLY A 175 -5.47 -14.88 6.19
N ILE A 176 -6.67 -15.26 5.75
CA ILE A 176 -7.82 -14.36 5.58
C ILE A 176 -9.04 -14.94 6.31
N LEU A 177 -9.47 -14.28 7.39
CA LEU A 177 -10.61 -14.71 8.20
C LEU A 177 -11.52 -13.52 8.51
N LEU A 178 -12.81 -13.67 8.20
CA LEU A 178 -13.85 -12.70 8.46
C LEU A 178 -14.60 -13.04 9.74
N VAL A 179 -14.81 -12.03 10.57
CA VAL A 179 -15.49 -12.17 11.87
C VAL A 179 -16.41 -10.98 12.07
N ASN A 180 -17.66 -11.25 12.42
CA ASN A 180 -18.61 -10.24 12.87
C ASN A 180 -18.37 -9.88 14.33
N ARG A 181 -18.97 -8.79 14.81
CA ARG A 181 -18.82 -8.35 16.21
C ARG A 181 -19.76 -9.07 17.16
#